data_AF-A0A7S1AJN2-F1
#
_entry.id   AF-A0A7S1AJN2-F1
#
_cell.length_a   1.000
_cell.length_b   1.000
_cell.length_c   1.000
_cell.angle_alpha   90.00
_cell.angle_beta   90.00
_cell.angle_gamma   90.00
#
_symmetry.space_group_name_H-M   'P 1'
#
loop_
_entity.id
_entity.type
_entity.pdbx_description
1 polymer ?
#
loop_
_entity_poly.entity_id
_entity_poly.type
_entity_poly.pdbx_seq_one_letter_code
_entity_poly.pdbx_strand_id
1 'polypeptide(L)'
;ALRFSSLNTCSGAWSSSSRNGTVDRSFVNAAAQHIELPGNIRNLFISPENKFAFCYIEKNGCTSWTKILANINRPNEKSGLCSTDTYWAANDSQTLHGAAGQKQVFSDPAAIRAVFLRDPFARFVSAFVNKCLKLGHEGHCFDADAPSRGPVFMRDAVEWASAHDLNAGVNVHWLLQNQHCGLRQHFDAYTHVGLIQKNTYASDAMCLLKNANIEQYNECDDQ
;
A
#
# COMPACT_ATOMS: atom_id res chain seq x y z
N ALA A 1 -0.61 30.62 -18.18
CA ALA A 1 -0.33 29.27 -18.71
C ALA A 1 0.79 28.65 -17.89
N LEU A 2 0.43 27.82 -16.89
CA LEU A 2 1.41 27.06 -16.12
C LEU A 2 1.84 25.87 -16.98
N ARG A 3 3.10 25.86 -17.42
CA ARG A 3 3.72 24.70 -18.06
C ARG A 3 4.00 23.69 -16.96
N PHE A 4 3.20 22.64 -16.89
CA PHE A 4 3.59 21.43 -16.16
C PHE A 4 4.73 20.78 -16.96
N SER A 5 5.96 20.90 -16.48
CA SER A 5 7.05 20.04 -16.93
C SER A 5 6.64 18.59 -16.66
N SER A 6 6.86 17.72 -17.65
CA SER A 6 6.58 16.28 -17.61
C SER A 6 7.06 15.65 -16.30
N LEU A 7 6.14 15.42 -15.36
CA LEU A 7 6.42 14.61 -14.18
C LEU A 7 6.37 13.14 -14.63
N ASN A 8 7.47 12.41 -14.39
CA ASN A 8 7.63 11.01 -14.74
C ASN A 8 6.56 10.17 -14.04
N THR A 9 5.49 9.81 -14.76
CA THR A 9 4.42 8.99 -14.20
C THR A 9 4.87 7.54 -14.13
N CYS A 10 5.03 7.02 -12.91
CA CYS A 10 5.41 5.63 -12.65
C CYS A 10 4.27 4.62 -12.76
N SER A 11 3.16 4.97 -13.42
CA SER A 11 2.05 4.05 -13.64
C SER A 11 1.66 4.01 -15.11
N GLY A 12 1.43 2.80 -15.63
CA GLY A 12 0.81 2.62 -16.94
C GLY A 12 -0.54 3.32 -17.00
N ALA A 13 -0.88 3.89 -18.16
CA ALA A 13 -2.14 4.61 -18.35
C ALA A 13 -3.34 3.76 -17.91
N TRP A 14 -4.20 4.32 -17.06
CA TRP A 14 -5.52 3.74 -16.79
C TRP A 14 -6.27 3.70 -18.13
N SER A 15 -6.49 2.54 -18.73
CA SER A 15 -7.28 2.44 -19.96
C SER A 15 -8.73 2.77 -19.64
N SER A 16 -9.31 3.75 -20.33
CA SER A 16 -10.66 4.29 -20.14
C SER A 16 -11.80 3.34 -20.53
N SER A 17 -11.61 2.02 -20.43
CA SER A 17 -12.54 1.01 -20.94
C SER A 17 -13.37 0.28 -19.87
N SER A 18 -13.20 0.56 -18.58
CA SER A 18 -14.16 0.12 -17.56
C SER A 18 -15.27 1.17 -17.42
N ARG A 19 -16.44 0.86 -18.00
CA ARG A 19 -17.65 1.66 -17.85
C ARG A 19 -17.97 1.85 -16.35
N ASN A 20 -18.31 3.08 -15.97
CA ASN A 20 -18.81 3.54 -14.67
C ASN A 20 -17.81 3.74 -13.50
N GLY A 21 -16.66 4.35 -13.77
CA GLY A 21 -15.83 4.93 -12.70
C GLY A 21 -14.64 5.69 -13.25
N THR A 22 -14.82 6.96 -13.63
CA THR A 22 -13.75 7.84 -14.08
C THR A 22 -12.84 8.19 -12.90
N VAL A 23 -11.67 7.57 -12.81
CA VAL A 23 -10.53 8.12 -12.08
C VAL A 23 -9.61 8.72 -13.15
N ASP A 24 -9.53 10.05 -13.18
CA ASP A 24 -8.82 10.81 -14.20
C ASP A 24 -7.30 10.55 -14.16
N ARG A 25 -6.68 10.58 -15.34
CA ARG A 25 -5.33 10.10 -15.71
C ARG A 25 -4.17 10.95 -15.17
N SER A 26 -4.41 11.82 -14.21
CA SER A 26 -3.40 12.76 -13.71
C SER A 26 -3.54 12.95 -12.21
N PHE A 27 -3.02 12.01 -11.42
CA PHE A 27 -2.79 12.29 -10.00
C PHE A 27 -1.31 12.14 -9.69
N VAL A 28 -0.52 13.03 -10.30
CA VAL A 28 0.51 13.73 -9.52
C VAL A 28 -0.18 15.01 -9.04
N ASN A 29 -0.66 15.00 -7.81
CA ASN A 29 -1.20 16.21 -7.22
C ASN A 29 -0.02 17.14 -6.90
N ALA A 30 0.39 17.95 -7.88
CA ALA A 30 1.46 18.95 -7.72
C ALA A 30 1.14 20.01 -6.65
N ALA A 31 -0.08 19.99 -6.11
CA ALA A 31 -0.54 20.83 -5.02
C ALA A 31 -1.23 19.99 -3.93
N ALA A 32 -0.61 18.90 -3.48
CA ALA A 32 -0.94 18.36 -2.16
C ALA A 32 -0.67 19.47 -1.13
N GLN A 33 -1.73 20.22 -0.78
CA GLN A 33 -1.70 21.25 0.24
C GLN A 33 -1.43 20.61 1.60
N HIS A 34 -1.07 21.40 2.62
CA HIS A 34 -0.84 20.92 3.98
C HIS A 34 -2.03 20.07 4.47
N ILE A 35 -1.90 18.74 4.38
CA ILE A 35 -2.90 17.80 4.90
C ILE A 35 -2.31 17.21 6.17
N GLU A 36 -2.86 17.62 7.30
CA GLU A 36 -2.58 16.97 8.57
C GLU A 36 -3.31 15.63 8.59
N LEU A 37 -2.56 14.57 8.37
CA LEU A 37 -3.04 13.20 8.58
C LEU A 37 -3.15 12.90 10.08
N PRO A 38 -4.09 12.04 10.50
CA PRO A 38 -4.13 11.53 11.88
C PRO A 38 -2.80 10.88 12.27
N GLY A 39 -2.39 11.04 13.52
CA GLY A 39 -1.02 10.73 13.97
C GLY A 39 -0.62 9.26 13.98
N ASN A 40 -1.56 8.31 13.84
CA ASN A 40 -1.25 6.90 13.66
C ASN A 40 -2.12 6.34 12.53
N ILE A 41 -1.49 6.13 11.37
CA ILE A 41 -2.12 5.48 10.22
C ILE A 41 -1.50 4.10 10.07
N ARG A 42 -2.34 3.08 10.21
CA ARG A 42 -1.91 1.70 10.01
C ARG A 42 -1.23 1.52 8.66
N ASN A 43 -0.10 0.83 8.67
CA ASN A 43 0.74 0.51 7.50
C ASN A 43 1.36 1.74 6.79
N LEU A 44 1.23 2.95 7.34
CA LEU A 44 1.96 4.12 6.85
C LEU A 44 3.41 4.03 7.29
N PHE A 45 4.31 3.98 6.32
CA PHE A 45 5.74 4.13 6.52
C PHE A 45 6.16 5.57 6.23
N ILE A 46 7.07 6.10 7.05
CA ILE A 46 7.54 7.48 6.96
C ILE A 46 9.06 7.48 7.05
N SER A 47 9.73 8.14 6.11
CA SER A 47 11.17 8.43 6.17
C SER A 47 11.41 9.89 5.80
N PRO A 48 11.48 10.78 6.80
CA PRO A 48 11.73 12.21 6.59
C PRO A 48 13.05 12.50 5.87
N GLU A 49 14.08 11.68 6.10
CA GLU A 49 15.42 11.80 5.54
C GLU A 49 15.41 11.59 4.02
N ASN A 50 14.59 10.66 3.56
CA ASN A 50 14.39 10.36 2.13
C ASN A 50 13.24 11.17 1.51
N LYS A 51 12.59 12.05 2.28
CA LYS A 51 11.37 12.77 1.86
C LYS A 51 10.31 11.80 1.30
N PHE A 52 10.16 10.66 1.95
CA PHE A 52 9.38 9.54 1.43
C PHE A 52 8.35 9.04 2.44
N ALA A 53 7.15 8.76 1.96
CA ALA A 53 6.17 7.98 2.70
C ALA A 53 5.51 6.95 1.78
N PHE A 54 5.25 5.77 2.32
CA PHE A 54 4.57 4.71 1.59
C PHE A 54 3.53 4.07 2.49
N CYS A 55 2.29 3.97 2.04
CA CYS A 55 1.29 3.18 2.76
C CYS A 55 0.96 1.91 2.00
N TYR A 56 1.26 0.76 2.59
CA TYR A 56 0.93 -0.54 1.99
C TYR A 56 -0.47 -1.01 2.41
N ILE A 57 -1.16 -1.61 1.45
CA ILE A 57 -2.48 -2.19 1.64
C ILE A 57 -2.37 -3.69 1.52
N GLU A 58 -3.03 -4.41 2.41
CA GLU A 58 -3.09 -5.86 2.39
C GLU A 58 -3.60 -6.35 1.02
N LYS A 59 -2.86 -7.31 0.44
CA LYS A 59 -3.08 -7.90 -0.89
C LYS A 59 -2.78 -6.97 -2.07
N ASN A 60 -2.10 -5.85 -1.84
CA ASN A 60 -1.59 -4.97 -2.88
C ASN A 60 -0.06 -5.04 -2.97
N GLY A 61 0.50 -6.25 -3.07
CA GLY A 61 1.96 -6.43 -3.12
C GLY A 61 2.68 -6.02 -1.82
N CYS A 62 1.94 -5.93 -0.70
CA CYS A 62 2.46 -5.48 0.59
C CYS A 62 3.70 -6.24 1.06
N THR A 63 3.81 -7.55 0.80
CA THR A 63 4.99 -8.34 1.16
C THR A 63 6.27 -7.88 0.46
N SER A 64 6.19 -7.41 -0.79
CA SER A 64 7.36 -6.85 -1.48
C SER A 64 7.74 -5.50 -0.87
N TRP A 65 6.74 -4.66 -0.58
CA TRP A 65 6.97 -3.34 0.01
C TRP A 65 7.53 -3.44 1.43
N THR A 66 6.99 -4.28 2.31
CA THR A 66 7.48 -4.39 3.70
C THR A 66 8.97 -4.72 3.76
N LYS A 67 9.48 -5.51 2.80
CA LYS A 67 10.91 -5.80 2.68
C LYS A 67 11.74 -4.56 2.32
N ILE A 68 11.33 -3.83 1.29
CA ILE A 68 12.00 -2.58 0.88
C ILE A 68 11.98 -1.56 2.03
N LEU A 69 10.83 -1.41 2.69
CA LEU A 69 10.67 -0.47 3.80
C LEU A 69 11.50 -0.86 5.02
N ALA A 70 11.64 -2.15 5.31
CA ALA A 70 12.53 -2.62 6.37
C ALA A 70 14.00 -2.25 6.09
N ASN A 71 14.45 -2.35 4.84
CA ASN A 71 15.80 -1.93 4.44
C ASN A 71 16.01 -0.42 4.62
N ILE A 72 15.00 0.40 4.33
CA ILE A 72 15.09 1.85 4.56
C ILE A 72 15.28 2.14 6.05
N ASN A 73 14.56 1.45 6.94
CA ASN A 73 14.72 1.63 8.39
C ASN A 73 16.06 1.14 8.92
N ARG A 74 16.64 0.11 8.31
CA ARG A 74 17.80 -0.63 8.83
C ARG A 74 18.88 -0.78 7.76
N PRO A 75 19.40 0.33 7.19
CA PRO A 75 20.29 0.29 6.02
C PRO A 75 21.63 -0.42 6.28
N ASN A 76 22.03 -0.54 7.56
CA ASN A 76 23.30 -1.13 7.98
C ASN A 76 23.14 -2.51 8.64
N GLU A 77 21.91 -3.00 8.81
CA GLU A 77 21.74 -4.39 9.25
C GLU A 77 22.02 -5.30 8.06
N LYS A 78 23.00 -6.19 8.22
CA LYS A 78 23.39 -7.22 7.23
C LYS A 78 22.29 -8.25 6.92
N SER A 79 21.03 -7.95 7.24
CA SER A 79 19.89 -8.84 7.13
C SER A 79 18.96 -8.53 5.95
N GLY A 80 19.20 -7.47 5.16
CA GLY A 80 18.67 -7.24 3.80
C GLY A 80 17.15 -7.42 3.58
N LEU A 81 16.74 -7.47 2.30
CA LEU A 81 15.40 -7.92 1.86
C LEU A 81 15.05 -9.37 2.32
N CYS A 82 15.99 -10.01 3.03
CA CYS A 82 16.03 -11.38 3.50
C CYS A 82 15.67 -11.52 4.98
N SER A 83 15.47 -10.41 5.72
CA SER A 83 15.00 -10.47 7.09
C SER A 83 13.58 -11.04 7.13
N THR A 84 13.32 -11.96 8.07
CA THR A 84 11.99 -12.53 8.27
C THR A 84 11.04 -11.56 8.99
N ASP A 85 11.57 -10.54 9.65
CA ASP A 85 10.80 -9.59 10.46
C ASP A 85 10.62 -8.23 9.77
N THR A 86 9.86 -8.22 8.68
CA THR A 86 9.66 -7.02 7.85
C THR A 86 8.30 -6.36 8.06
N TYR A 87 7.36 -7.04 8.73
CA TYR A 87 5.97 -6.59 8.88
C TYR A 87 5.83 -5.38 9.82
N TRP A 88 6.83 -5.11 10.67
CA TRP A 88 6.84 -3.97 11.58
C TRP A 88 7.45 -2.70 11.01
N ALA A 89 8.00 -2.72 9.79
CA ALA A 89 8.72 -1.56 9.23
C ALA A 89 7.93 -0.23 9.29
N ALA A 90 6.63 -0.26 8.97
CA ALA A 90 5.77 0.92 9.11
C ALA A 90 5.63 1.37 10.58
N ASN A 91 5.39 0.44 11.51
CA ASN A 91 5.26 0.73 12.92
C ASN A 91 6.58 1.26 13.51
N ASP A 92 7.70 0.66 13.14
CA ASP A 92 9.04 1.09 13.55
C ASP A 92 9.31 2.52 13.07
N SER A 93 8.99 2.82 11.81
CA SER A 93 9.17 4.17 11.25
C SER A 93 8.27 5.20 11.94
N GLN A 94 7.02 4.86 12.26
CA GLN A 94 6.11 5.73 13.00
C GLN A 94 6.55 5.90 14.46
N THR A 95 7.12 4.86 15.08
CA THR A 95 7.69 4.94 16.44
C THR A 95 8.90 5.86 16.46
N LEU A 96 9.77 5.77 15.44
CA LEU A 96 10.99 6.55 15.33
C LEU A 96 10.72 8.03 15.04
N HIS A 97 9.83 8.32 14.09
CA HIS A 97 9.63 9.67 13.57
C HIS A 97 8.39 10.37 14.13
N GLY A 98 7.39 9.62 14.57
CA GLY A 98 6.15 10.12 15.16
C GLY A 98 5.38 11.11 14.27
N ALA A 99 4.49 11.87 14.90
CA ALA A 99 3.69 12.89 14.23
C ALA A 99 4.55 14.01 13.62
N ALA A 100 5.74 14.29 14.17
CA ALA A 100 6.65 15.32 13.66
C ALA A 100 7.21 14.93 12.29
N GLY A 101 7.72 13.71 12.14
CA GLY A 101 8.20 13.23 10.85
C GLY A 101 7.08 13.04 9.83
N GLN A 102 5.89 12.60 10.28
CA GLN A 102 4.70 12.59 9.43
C GLN A 102 4.43 13.99 8.88
N LYS A 103 4.36 15.00 9.75
CA LYS A 103 4.13 16.39 9.35
C LYS A 103 5.22 16.90 8.41
N GLN A 104 6.49 16.55 8.63
CA GLN A 104 7.60 16.92 7.77
C GLN A 104 7.42 16.38 6.35
N VAL A 105 7.14 15.08 6.19
CA VAL A 105 6.95 14.46 4.86
C VAL A 105 5.66 14.93 4.19
N PHE A 106 4.58 15.10 4.94
CA PHE A 106 3.27 15.50 4.39
C PHE A 106 3.11 17.01 4.14
N SER A 107 4.01 17.83 4.68
CA SER A 107 4.09 19.26 4.38
C SER A 107 5.12 19.61 3.31
N ASP A 108 6.01 18.68 2.94
CA ASP A 108 7.03 18.93 1.90
C ASP A 108 6.44 18.70 0.49
N PRO A 109 6.30 19.74 -0.35
CA PRO A 109 5.76 19.58 -1.70
C PRO A 109 6.66 18.73 -2.62
N ALA A 110 7.95 18.57 -2.28
CA ALA A 110 8.89 17.74 -3.02
C ALA A 110 8.92 16.28 -2.53
N ALA A 111 8.26 15.96 -1.41
CA ALA A 111 8.25 14.61 -0.89
C ALA A 111 7.35 13.67 -1.71
N ILE A 112 7.82 12.43 -1.87
CA ILE A 112 7.05 11.37 -2.50
C ILE A 112 6.25 10.63 -1.44
N ARG A 113 4.93 10.78 -1.56
CA ARG A 113 3.92 10.10 -0.75
C ARG A 113 3.15 9.16 -1.64
N ALA A 114 3.27 7.87 -1.40
CA ALA A 114 2.83 6.86 -2.34
C ALA A 114 1.93 5.78 -1.73
N VAL A 115 1.03 5.28 -2.57
CA VAL A 115 0.18 4.13 -2.29
C VAL A 115 -0.06 3.36 -3.59
N PHE A 116 -0.13 2.04 -3.52
CA PHE A 116 -0.54 1.21 -4.65
C PHE A 116 -1.93 0.64 -4.38
N LEU A 117 -2.84 0.89 -5.32
CA LEU A 117 -4.17 0.32 -5.37
C LEU A 117 -4.20 -0.91 -6.26
N ARG A 118 -5.15 -1.80 -6.02
CA ARG A 118 -5.42 -2.96 -6.85
C ARG A 118 -6.90 -2.98 -7.23
N ASP A 119 -7.20 -3.62 -8.36
CA ASP A 119 -8.59 -3.96 -8.71
C ASP A 119 -9.30 -4.59 -7.50
N PRO A 120 -10.46 -4.06 -7.06
CA PRO A 120 -11.12 -4.52 -5.84
C PRO A 120 -11.46 -6.02 -5.86
N PHE A 121 -11.86 -6.56 -7.01
CA PHE A 121 -12.19 -7.97 -7.15
C PHE A 121 -10.93 -8.84 -7.04
N ALA A 122 -9.86 -8.50 -7.75
CA ALA A 122 -8.59 -9.19 -7.66
C ALA A 122 -8.01 -9.15 -6.24
N ARG A 123 -8.19 -8.03 -5.51
CA ARG A 123 -7.79 -7.92 -4.10
C ARG A 123 -8.61 -8.85 -3.21
N PHE A 124 -9.93 -8.88 -3.38
CA PHE A 124 -10.84 -9.76 -2.64
C PHE A 124 -10.51 -11.25 -2.86
N VAL A 125 -10.34 -11.66 -4.12
CA VAL A 125 -9.94 -13.04 -4.46
C VAL A 125 -8.58 -13.38 -3.85
N SER A 126 -7.64 -12.43 -3.89
CA SER A 126 -6.32 -12.61 -3.27
C SER A 126 -6.41 -12.77 -1.74
N ALA A 127 -7.36 -12.11 -1.07
CA ALA A 127 -7.60 -12.29 0.36
C ALA A 127 -8.14 -13.71 0.64
N PHE A 128 -9.17 -14.12 -0.10
CA PHE A 128 -9.76 -15.46 0.02
C PHE A 128 -8.74 -16.58 -0.20
N VAL A 129 -8.02 -16.56 -1.33
CA VAL A 129 -7.02 -17.59 -1.62
C VAL A 129 -5.93 -17.62 -0.55
N ASN A 130 -5.47 -16.47 -0.08
CA ASN A 130 -4.40 -16.43 0.91
C ASN A 130 -4.85 -16.83 2.31
N LYS A 131 -6.06 -16.47 2.74
CA LYS A 131 -6.50 -16.62 4.14
C LYS A 131 -7.45 -17.79 4.38
N CYS A 132 -8.14 -18.27 3.35
CA CYS A 132 -9.09 -19.37 3.45
C CYS A 132 -8.61 -20.66 2.78
N LEU A 133 -7.68 -20.61 1.82
CA LEU A 133 -7.25 -21.82 1.08
C LEU A 133 -5.80 -22.28 1.33
N LYS A 134 -4.87 -21.37 1.66
CA LYS A 134 -3.49 -21.76 1.98
C LYS A 134 -3.43 -22.36 3.39
N LEU A 135 -2.84 -23.56 3.51
CA LEU A 135 -2.70 -24.32 4.75
C LEU A 135 -2.01 -23.49 5.85
N GLY A 136 -2.57 -23.50 7.07
CA GLY A 136 -2.08 -22.72 8.22
C GLY A 136 -2.98 -21.56 8.62
N HIS A 137 -4.30 -21.81 8.75
CA HIS A 137 -5.31 -20.78 9.06
C HIS A 137 -5.02 -20.08 10.40
N GLU A 138 -4.39 -18.91 10.36
CA GLU A 138 -4.20 -18.01 11.51
C GLU A 138 -5.52 -17.33 11.96
N GLY A 139 -6.69 -17.94 11.72
CA GLY A 139 -7.99 -17.34 12.03
C GLY A 139 -8.28 -16.06 11.23
N HIS A 140 -7.76 -15.97 10.00
CA HIS A 140 -7.88 -14.76 9.15
C HIS A 140 -8.82 -14.94 7.96
N CYS A 141 -9.46 -16.10 7.81
CA CYS A 141 -10.56 -16.26 6.87
C CYS A 141 -11.74 -15.37 7.30
N PHE A 142 -12.63 -15.03 6.37
CA PHE A 142 -13.77 -14.13 6.63
C PHE A 142 -14.70 -14.68 7.73
N ASP A 143 -14.77 -15.99 7.82
CA ASP A 143 -15.35 -16.75 8.92
C ASP A 143 -14.20 -17.52 9.58
N ALA A 144 -13.83 -17.09 10.80
CA ALA A 144 -12.71 -17.66 11.54
C ALA A 144 -12.90 -19.15 11.85
N ASP A 145 -14.15 -19.60 11.90
CA ASP A 145 -14.54 -20.98 12.19
C ASP A 145 -14.90 -21.77 10.92
N ALA A 146 -14.92 -21.16 9.74
CA ALA A 146 -15.21 -21.89 8.50
C ALA A 146 -14.22 -23.04 8.21
N PRO A 147 -12.90 -22.90 8.44
CA PRO A 147 -11.95 -23.98 8.16
C PRO A 147 -12.15 -25.25 9.01
N SER A 148 -12.75 -25.14 10.20
CA SER A 148 -13.06 -26.30 11.04
C SER A 148 -14.38 -26.99 10.66
N ARG A 149 -15.19 -26.35 9.80
CA ARG A 149 -16.50 -26.85 9.34
C ARG A 149 -16.45 -27.56 7.98
N GLY A 150 -15.31 -27.54 7.29
CA GLY A 150 -15.12 -28.21 6.00
C GLY A 150 -14.56 -27.28 4.92
N PRO A 151 -14.67 -27.67 3.64
CA PRO A 151 -14.20 -26.84 2.52
C PRO A 151 -14.90 -25.48 2.47
N VAL A 152 -14.15 -24.42 2.25
CA VAL A 152 -14.65 -23.05 2.11
C VAL A 152 -14.68 -22.66 0.64
N PHE A 153 -15.80 -22.11 0.16
CA PHE A 153 -15.96 -21.70 -1.24
C PHE A 153 -15.95 -20.17 -1.40
N MET A 154 -15.57 -19.70 -2.60
CA MET A 154 -15.60 -18.27 -2.92
C MET A 154 -17.01 -17.69 -2.80
N ARG A 155 -18.04 -18.48 -3.15
CA ARG A 155 -19.44 -18.05 -3.03
C ARG A 155 -19.76 -17.64 -1.59
N ASP A 156 -19.33 -18.45 -0.62
CA ASP A 156 -19.59 -18.19 0.80
C ASP A 156 -18.91 -16.88 1.24
N ALA A 157 -17.70 -16.60 0.74
CA ALA A 157 -17.00 -15.35 0.99
C ALA A 157 -17.78 -14.14 0.42
N VAL A 158 -18.33 -14.28 -0.80
CA VAL A 158 -19.11 -13.21 -1.46
C VAL A 158 -20.44 -12.97 -0.73
N GLU A 159 -21.13 -14.03 -0.33
CA GLU A 159 -22.37 -13.95 0.45
C GLU A 159 -22.10 -13.29 1.81
N TRP A 160 -21.04 -13.71 2.50
CA TRP A 160 -20.59 -13.06 3.74
C TRP A 160 -20.30 -11.58 3.52
N ALA A 161 -19.50 -11.23 2.51
CA ALA A 161 -19.13 -9.85 2.21
C ALA A 161 -20.35 -8.97 1.88
N SER A 162 -21.38 -9.54 1.26
CA SER A 162 -22.62 -8.84 0.92
C SER A 162 -23.52 -8.62 2.14
N ALA A 163 -23.39 -9.45 3.18
CA ALA A 163 -24.16 -9.38 4.40
C ALA A 163 -23.49 -8.56 5.53
N HIS A 164 -22.24 -8.13 5.35
CA HIS A 164 -21.45 -7.46 6.38
C HIS A 164 -20.99 -6.06 5.95
N ASP A 165 -20.86 -5.16 6.93
CA ASP A 165 -20.22 -3.86 6.71
C ASP A 165 -18.70 -4.04 6.65
N LEU A 166 -18.14 -3.93 5.45
CA LEU A 166 -16.68 -4.03 5.23
C LEU A 166 -15.94 -2.70 5.49
N ASN A 167 -16.60 -1.67 6.02
CA ASN A 167 -15.97 -0.39 6.33
C ASN A 167 -15.21 -0.38 7.67
N ALA A 168 -15.59 -1.23 8.63
CA ALA A 168 -14.97 -1.28 9.95
C ALA A 168 -15.26 -2.63 10.64
N GLY A 169 -14.53 -2.95 11.71
CA GLY A 169 -14.83 -4.11 12.57
C GLY A 169 -14.54 -5.49 11.95
N VAL A 170 -14.10 -5.53 10.69
CA VAL A 170 -13.67 -6.76 10.01
C VAL A 170 -12.15 -6.91 10.03
N ASN A 171 -11.69 -8.14 9.81
CA ASN A 171 -10.26 -8.38 9.64
C ASN A 171 -9.72 -7.55 8.47
N VAL A 172 -8.53 -6.97 8.67
CA VAL A 172 -7.90 -6.00 7.76
C VAL A 172 -7.70 -6.52 6.32
N HIS A 173 -7.63 -7.85 6.13
CA HIS A 173 -7.54 -8.44 4.80
C HIS A 173 -8.84 -8.33 3.99
N TRP A 174 -9.97 -8.12 4.67
CA TRP A 174 -11.32 -8.02 4.10
C TRP A 174 -11.86 -6.59 4.10
N LEU A 175 -11.24 -5.69 4.85
CA LEU A 175 -11.57 -4.27 4.89
C LEU A 175 -11.54 -3.67 3.47
N LEU A 176 -12.45 -2.75 3.16
CA LEU A 176 -12.44 -2.06 1.87
C LEU A 176 -11.15 -1.25 1.68
N GLN A 177 -10.62 -1.25 0.47
CA GLN A 177 -9.34 -0.62 0.13
C GLN A 177 -9.27 0.88 0.51
N ASN A 178 -10.37 1.61 0.39
CA ASN A 178 -10.45 3.03 0.75
C ASN A 178 -10.39 3.29 2.27
N GLN A 179 -10.55 2.27 3.12
CA GLN A 179 -10.42 2.39 4.57
C GLN A 179 -8.98 2.22 5.06
N HIS A 180 -8.07 1.82 4.18
CA HIS A 180 -6.64 1.81 4.49
C HIS A 180 -6.06 3.20 4.26
N CYS A 181 -4.94 3.48 4.93
CA CYS A 181 -4.07 4.59 4.57
C CYS A 181 -4.74 5.98 4.63
N GLY A 182 -5.88 6.12 5.32
CA GLY A 182 -6.67 7.34 5.34
C GLY A 182 -7.29 7.71 3.98
N LEU A 183 -7.31 6.80 3.00
CA LEU A 183 -7.66 7.12 1.61
C LEU A 183 -9.08 7.64 1.42
N ARG A 184 -10.03 7.25 2.29
CA ARG A 184 -11.41 7.77 2.24
C ARG A 184 -11.47 9.28 2.45
N GLN A 185 -10.58 9.84 3.26
CA GLN A 185 -10.61 11.25 3.67
C GLN A 185 -9.45 12.07 3.09
N HIS A 186 -8.31 11.42 2.83
CA HIS A 186 -7.04 12.07 2.51
C HIS A 186 -6.40 11.47 1.26
N PHE A 187 -7.20 11.13 0.26
CA PHE A 187 -6.70 10.59 -1.00
C PHE A 187 -5.71 11.57 -1.68
N ASP A 188 -6.00 12.86 -1.57
CA ASP A 188 -5.23 13.99 -2.12
C ASP A 188 -3.90 14.24 -1.42
N ALA A 189 -3.66 13.64 -0.24
CA ALA A 189 -2.39 13.68 0.46
C ALA A 189 -1.29 12.87 -0.25
N TYR A 190 -1.66 11.93 -1.10
CA TYR A 190 -0.73 11.08 -1.85
C TYR A 190 -0.34 11.74 -3.17
N THR A 191 0.96 11.96 -3.35
CA THR A 191 1.53 12.47 -4.60
C THR A 191 1.59 11.42 -5.71
N HIS A 192 1.57 10.13 -5.33
CA HIS A 192 1.72 9.01 -6.25
C HIS A 192 0.72 7.91 -5.89
N VAL A 193 -0.25 7.67 -6.77
CA VAL A 193 -1.22 6.57 -6.63
C VAL A 193 -1.01 5.60 -7.77
N GLY A 194 -0.34 4.48 -7.49
CA GLY A 194 -0.09 3.42 -8.47
C GLY A 194 -1.26 2.46 -8.58
N LEU A 195 -1.47 1.87 -9.77
CA LEU A 195 -2.41 0.77 -9.97
C LEU A 195 -1.63 -0.52 -10.24
N ILE A 196 -1.82 -1.54 -9.41
CA ILE A 196 -1.18 -2.84 -9.57
C ILE A 196 -1.79 -3.56 -10.77
N GLN A 197 -0.99 -3.69 -11.82
CA GLN A 197 -1.27 -4.56 -12.95
C GLN A 197 -0.26 -5.70 -12.96
N LYS A 198 -0.72 -6.90 -13.31
CA LYS A 198 0.12 -8.12 -13.31
C LYS A 198 1.42 -7.93 -14.10
N ASN A 199 1.38 -7.18 -15.20
CA ASN A 199 2.50 -7.07 -16.14
C ASN A 199 3.36 -5.82 -15.93
N THR A 200 2.89 -4.81 -15.18
CA THR A 200 3.61 -3.53 -14.99
C THR A 200 4.00 -3.28 -13.55
N TYR A 201 3.49 -4.04 -12.58
CA TYR A 201 3.70 -3.74 -11.15
C TYR A 201 5.18 -3.60 -10.78
N ALA A 202 6.04 -4.50 -11.27
CA ALA A 202 7.47 -4.44 -10.97
C ALA A 202 8.15 -3.19 -11.55
N SER A 203 7.83 -2.82 -12.80
CA SER A 203 8.37 -1.61 -13.42
C SER A 203 7.83 -0.33 -12.77
N ASP A 204 6.55 -0.34 -12.37
CA ASP A 204 5.88 0.79 -11.72
C ASP A 204 6.48 1.03 -10.32
N ALA A 205 6.70 -0.04 -9.55
CA ALA A 205 7.37 0.03 -8.25
C ALA A 205 8.83 0.52 -8.39
N MET A 206 9.60 -0.03 -9.34
CA MET A 206 10.98 0.39 -9.59
C MET A 206 11.06 1.87 -10.02
N CYS A 207 10.14 2.33 -10.87
CA CYS A 207 10.07 3.74 -11.24
C CYS A 207 9.82 4.62 -10.01
N LEU A 208 8.90 4.24 -9.12
CA LEU A 208 8.62 5.00 -7.90
C LEU A 208 9.88 5.14 -7.03
N LEU A 209 10.62 4.04 -6.86
CA LEU A 209 11.85 4.05 -6.06
C LEU A 209 12.92 4.97 -6.67
N LYS A 210 13.10 4.93 -8.00
CA LYS A 210 14.02 5.83 -8.72
C LYS A 210 13.61 7.29 -8.59
N ASN A 211 12.32 7.59 -8.72
CA ASN A 211 11.82 8.95 -8.54
C ASN A 211 12.05 9.46 -7.10
N ALA A 212 12.04 8.56 -6.12
CA ALA A 212 12.31 8.85 -4.72
C ALA A 212 13.80 8.78 -4.35
N ASN A 213 14.69 8.42 -5.29
CA ASN A 213 16.13 8.25 -5.06
C ASN A 213 16.43 7.26 -3.92
N ILE A 214 15.67 6.16 -3.91
CA ILE A 214 15.71 5.08 -2.90
C ILE A 214 15.78 3.69 -3.54
N GLU A 215 16.14 3.59 -4.82
CA GLU A 215 16.24 2.32 -5.55
C GLU A 215 17.28 1.35 -4.96
N GLN A 216 18.32 1.87 -4.29
CA GLN A 216 19.35 1.08 -3.61
C GLN A 216 18.76 0.15 -2.53
N TYR A 217 17.58 0.47 -1.98
CA TYR A 217 16.94 -0.36 -0.96
C TYR A 217 16.17 -1.55 -1.55
N ASN A 218 16.10 -1.66 -2.88
CA ASN A 218 15.47 -2.78 -3.59
C ASN A 218 16.45 -3.88 -4.00
N GLU A 219 17.66 -3.87 -3.44
CA GLU A 219 18.67 -4.91 -3.65
C GLU A 219 18.92 -5.68 -2.35
N CYS A 220 19.28 -6.96 -2.48
CA CYS A 220 19.95 -7.70 -1.42
C CYS A 220 21.45 -7.42 -1.59
N ASP A 221 22.13 -6.90 -0.58
CA ASP A 221 23.58 -7.00 -0.56
C ASP A 221 23.94 -8.49 -0.36
N ASP A 222 24.30 -9.17 -1.44
CA ASP A 222 25.03 -10.45 -1.41
C ASP A 222 26.54 -10.14 -1.32
N GLN A 223 26.98 -9.50 -0.22
CA GLN A 223 28.40 -9.29 0.09
C GLN A 223 28.86 -10.12 1.30
#